data_AF-A0A1E1L8W4-F1
#
_entry.id   AF-A0A1E1L8W4-F1
#
_cell.length_a   1.000
_cell.length_b   1.000
_cell.length_c   1.000
_cell.angle_alpha   90.00
_cell.angle_beta   90.00
_cell.angle_gamma   90.00
#
_symmetry.space_group_name_H-M   'P 1'
#
loop_
_entity.id
_entity.type
_entity.pdbx_description
1 polymer ?
#
loop_
_entity_poly.entity_id
_entity_poly.type
_entity_poly.pdbx_seq_one_letter_code
_entity_poly.pdbx_strand_id
1 'polypeptide(L)'
;MASTNQTTNPTEPASSLATPDPFLRPADPKVPVKELTQAELDLALIELTIEAAWNNTITLLKTAKTATERRKIRRQEMHVVNTVSETAGTRAAQEMLDGRIRLLEMGFELGEWEEKYWYSRL
;
A
#
# COMPACT_ATOMS: atom_id res chain seq x y z
N MET A 1 71.38 32.75 7.85
CA MET A 1 71.83 31.55 7.13
C MET A 1 71.16 30.35 7.77
N ALA A 2 70.50 29.51 6.94
CA ALA A 2 69.96 28.18 7.22
C ALA A 2 68.77 28.09 8.21
N SER A 3 67.74 27.28 8.00
CA SER A 3 67.28 26.51 6.85
C SER A 3 65.84 26.10 7.15
N THR A 4 64.96 26.28 6.17
CA THR A 4 63.64 25.66 6.11
C THR A 4 63.78 24.15 6.22
N ASN A 5 62.99 23.51 7.09
CA ASN A 5 62.66 22.09 6.96
C ASN A 5 61.14 21.94 7.07
N GLN A 6 60.54 21.65 5.92
CA GLN A 6 59.21 21.09 5.78
C GLN A 6 59.14 19.77 6.54
N THR A 7 58.03 19.51 7.23
CA THR A 7 57.64 18.15 7.59
C THR A 7 56.17 17.99 7.24
N THR A 8 55.94 17.00 6.40
CA THR A 8 54.73 16.62 5.67
C THR A 8 53.61 16.17 6.60
N ASN A 9 52.40 16.69 6.39
CA ASN A 9 51.18 16.13 6.97
C ASN A 9 51.00 14.67 6.49
N PRO A 10 50.71 13.70 7.37
CA PRO A 10 50.30 12.38 6.94
C PRO A 10 48.87 12.44 6.38
N THR A 11 48.72 11.90 5.17
CA THR A 11 47.48 11.62 4.46
C THR A 11 46.58 10.69 5.30
N GLU A 12 45.50 11.23 5.86
CA GLU A 12 44.36 10.38 6.23
C GLU A 12 43.65 9.92 4.94
N PRO A 13 43.30 8.64 4.80
CA PRO A 13 42.61 8.17 3.62
C PRO A 13 41.24 8.86 3.57
N ALA A 14 40.91 9.40 2.39
CA ALA A 14 39.62 9.98 2.10
C ALA A 14 38.51 9.07 2.66
N SER A 15 37.86 9.52 3.73
CA SER A 15 36.65 8.89 4.22
C SER A 15 35.70 8.87 3.03
N SER A 16 35.46 7.66 2.51
CA SER A 16 34.49 7.39 1.47
C SER A 16 33.24 8.18 1.80
N LEU A 17 33.00 9.26 1.03
CA LEU A 17 31.72 9.94 0.99
C LEU A 17 30.75 8.88 0.48
N ALA A 18 30.18 8.11 1.41
CA ALA A 18 28.97 7.37 1.16
C ALA A 18 27.98 8.41 0.63
N THR A 19 27.69 8.33 -0.66
CA THR A 19 26.65 9.13 -1.29
C THR A 19 25.40 8.95 -0.42
N PRO A 20 24.89 10.00 0.25
CA PRO A 20 23.74 9.85 1.12
C PRO A 20 22.60 9.33 0.27
N ASP A 21 22.02 8.22 0.69
CA ASP A 21 20.86 7.62 0.02
C ASP A 21 19.79 8.72 -0.13
N PRO A 22 19.41 9.11 -1.36
CA PRO A 22 18.51 10.24 -1.58
C PRO A 22 17.12 10.02 -0.96
N PHE A 23 16.78 8.78 -0.59
CA PHE A 23 15.52 8.42 0.06
C PHE A 23 15.59 8.46 1.60
N LEU A 24 16.78 8.61 2.20
CA LEU A 24 16.98 8.65 3.65
C LEU A 24 17.26 10.07 4.17
N ARG A 25 16.99 11.11 3.38
CA ARG A 25 17.06 12.48 3.91
C ARG A 25 16.02 12.63 5.01
N PRO A 26 16.40 13.01 6.24
CA PRO A 26 15.44 13.50 7.22
C PRO A 26 14.62 14.59 6.55
N ALA A 27 13.29 14.52 6.67
CA ALA A 27 12.43 15.57 6.12
C ALA A 27 12.94 16.93 6.62
N ASP A 28 13.18 17.86 5.70
CA ASP A 28 13.65 19.20 6.04
C ASP A 28 12.66 19.80 7.06
N PRO A 29 13.09 20.19 8.27
CA PRO A 29 12.18 20.63 9.34
C PRO A 29 11.42 21.92 9.00
N LYS A 30 11.68 22.51 7.83
CA LYS A 30 11.04 23.71 7.28
C LYS A 30 9.96 23.41 6.25
N VAL A 31 9.72 22.15 5.88
CA VAL A 31 8.58 21.78 5.03
C VAL A 31 7.34 21.77 5.93
N PRO A 32 6.37 22.69 5.74
CA PRO A 32 5.15 22.64 6.52
C PRO A 32 4.43 21.32 6.23
N VAL A 33 4.26 20.50 7.26
CA VAL A 33 3.41 19.32 7.18
C VAL A 33 1.98 19.82 6.99
N LYS A 34 1.36 19.50 5.85
CA LYS A 34 -0.05 19.83 5.63
C LYS A 34 -0.87 19.04 6.65
N GLU A 35 -1.53 19.75 7.55
CA GLU A 35 -2.53 19.14 8.44
C GLU A 35 -3.71 18.68 7.59
N LEU A 36 -4.06 17.40 7.70
CA LEU A 36 -5.22 16.84 7.04
C LEU A 36 -6.47 17.22 7.82
N THR A 37 -7.51 17.61 7.10
CA THR A 37 -8.85 17.75 7.67
C THR A 37 -9.38 16.38 8.11
N GLN A 38 -10.37 16.37 9.02
CA GLN A 38 -11.00 15.12 9.46
C GLN A 38 -11.57 14.31 8.28
N ALA A 39 -12.09 14.99 7.26
CA ALA A 39 -12.62 14.33 6.07
C ALA A 39 -11.52 13.71 5.20
N GLU A 40 -10.38 14.39 5.06
CA GLU A 40 -9.20 13.84 4.36
C GLU A 40 -8.61 12.64 5.13
N LEU A 41 -8.62 12.68 6.47
CA LEU A 41 -8.19 11.56 7.31
C LEU A 41 -9.13 10.36 7.19
N ASP A 42 -10.44 10.58 7.25
CA ASP A 42 -11.46 9.53 7.09
C ASP A 42 -11.32 8.83 5.73
N LEU A 43 -11.22 9.62 4.66
CA LEU A 43 -11.03 9.09 3.31
C LEU A 43 -9.71 8.32 3.18
N ALA A 44 -8.60 8.88 3.66
CA ALA A 44 -7.29 8.23 3.57
C ALA A 44 -7.23 6.90 4.33
N LEU A 45 -7.85 6.81 5.51
CA LEU A 45 -7.93 5.57 6.29
C LEU A 45 -8.75 4.50 5.57
N ILE A 46 -9.86 4.90 4.95
CA ILE A 46 -10.74 3.99 4.21
C ILE A 46 -10.04 3.52 2.93
N GLU A 47 -9.44 4.41 2.15
CA GLU A 47 -8.65 4.07 0.96
C GLU A 47 -7.53 3.09 1.30
N LEU A 48 -6.75 3.37 2.35
CA LEU A 48 -5.67 2.48 2.80
C LEU A 48 -6.19 1.08 3.18
N THR A 49 -7.34 1.02 3.85
CA THR A 49 -7.91 -0.26 4.30
C THR A 49 -8.43 -1.09 3.13
N ILE A 50 -9.10 -0.46 2.16
CA ILE A 50 -9.57 -1.13 0.94
C ILE A 50 -8.38 -1.61 0.10
N GLU A 51 -7.35 -0.79 -0.05
CA GLU A 51 -6.14 -1.15 -0.80
C GLU A 51 -5.40 -2.32 -0.15
N ALA A 52 -5.30 -2.33 1.19
CA ALA A 52 -4.75 -3.47 1.92
C ALA A 52 -5.57 -4.75 1.73
N ALA A 53 -6.90 -4.65 1.80
CA ALA A 53 -7.80 -5.79 1.56
C ALA A 53 -7.66 -6.35 0.14
N TRP A 54 -7.57 -5.47 -0.86
CA TRP A 54 -7.35 -5.83 -2.26
C TRP A 54 -6.02 -6.55 -2.48
N ASN A 55 -4.93 -5.98 -1.98
CA ASN A 55 -3.58 -6.54 -2.12
C ASN A 55 -3.47 -7.92 -1.46
N ASN A 56 -4.08 -8.08 -0.28
CA ASN A 56 -4.17 -9.38 0.37
C ASN A 56 -4.95 -10.39 -0.48
N THR A 57 -6.08 -9.97 -1.05
CA THR A 57 -6.92 -10.82 -1.91
C THR A 57 -6.18 -11.28 -3.15
N ILE A 58 -5.53 -10.38 -3.90
CA ILE A 58 -4.71 -10.76 -5.07
C ILE A 58 -3.65 -11.78 -4.68
N THR A 59 -2.95 -11.54 -3.57
CA THR A 59 -1.87 -12.42 -3.11
C THR A 59 -2.38 -13.81 -2.78
N LEU A 60 -3.50 -13.91 -2.06
CA LEU A 60 -4.11 -15.18 -1.69
C LEU A 60 -4.72 -15.91 -2.90
N LEU A 61 -5.32 -15.18 -3.86
CA LEU A 61 -5.89 -15.79 -5.07
C LEU A 61 -4.81 -16.48 -5.92
N LYS A 62 -3.57 -15.97 -5.93
CA LYS A 62 -2.44 -16.61 -6.64
C LYS A 62 -2.04 -17.96 -6.06
N THR A 63 -2.32 -18.21 -4.78
CA THR A 63 -1.95 -19.44 -4.08
C THR A 63 -3.12 -20.41 -3.91
N ALA A 64 -4.35 -19.95 -4.16
CA ALA A 64 -5.57 -20.75 -4.05
C ALA A 64 -5.63 -21.85 -5.12
N LYS A 65 -5.79 -23.10 -4.68
CA LYS A 65 -5.83 -24.29 -5.55
C LYS A 65 -7.26 -24.66 -5.93
N THR A 66 -8.21 -24.38 -5.06
CA THR A 66 -9.61 -24.80 -5.25
C THR A 66 -10.54 -23.61 -5.49
N ALA A 67 -11.66 -23.87 -6.16
CA ALA A 67 -12.75 -22.89 -6.30
C ALA A 67 -13.28 -22.43 -4.94
N THR A 68 -13.42 -23.36 -3.98
CA THR A 68 -13.86 -23.05 -2.61
C THR A 68 -12.93 -22.07 -1.91
N GLU A 69 -11.61 -22.24 -2.04
CA GLU A 69 -10.61 -21.31 -1.49
C GLU A 69 -10.74 -19.92 -2.13
N ARG A 70 -10.83 -19.85 -3.46
CA ARG A 70 -11.01 -18.57 -4.17
C ARG A 70 -12.27 -17.85 -3.75
N ARG A 71 -13.40 -18.56 -3.61
CA ARG A 71 -14.65 -17.98 -3.09
C ARG A 71 -14.50 -17.47 -1.66
N LYS A 72 -13.82 -18.23 -0.79
CA LYS A 72 -13.57 -17.80 0.59
C LYS A 72 -12.75 -16.51 0.64
N ILE A 73 -11.72 -16.41 -0.20
CA ILE A 73 -10.87 -15.22 -0.30
C ILE A 73 -11.68 -14.00 -0.76
N ARG A 74 -12.47 -14.12 -1.84
CA ARG A 74 -13.34 -13.03 -2.32
C ARG A 74 -14.37 -12.58 -1.27
N ARG A 75 -14.97 -13.53 -0.54
CA ARG A 75 -15.89 -13.21 0.57
C ARG A 75 -15.19 -12.49 1.72
N GLN A 76 -13.94 -12.82 2.01
CA GLN A 76 -13.16 -12.14 3.04
C GLN A 76 -12.94 -10.67 2.67
N GLU A 77 -12.60 -10.38 1.41
CA GLU A 77 -12.47 -9.00 0.93
C GLU A 77 -13.78 -8.23 1.09
N MET A 78 -14.88 -8.81 0.62
CA MET A 78 -16.21 -8.21 0.73
C MET A 78 -16.59 -7.93 2.18
N HIS A 79 -16.30 -8.86 3.09
CA HIS A 79 -16.57 -8.68 4.51
C HIS A 79 -15.78 -7.50 5.11
N VAL A 80 -14.50 -7.35 4.74
CA VAL A 80 -13.69 -6.21 5.19
C VAL A 80 -14.28 -4.90 4.68
N VAL A 81 -14.61 -4.81 3.39
CA VAL A 81 -15.17 -3.58 2.81
C VAL A 81 -16.53 -3.22 3.44
N ASN A 82 -17.41 -4.20 3.67
CA ASN A 82 -18.67 -3.97 4.37
C ASN A 82 -18.47 -3.51 5.82
N THR A 83 -17.48 -4.05 6.51
CA THR A 83 -17.19 -3.63 7.90
C THR A 83 -16.67 -2.19 7.92
N VAL A 84 -15.83 -1.82 6.95
CA VAL A 84 -15.30 -0.45 6.85
C VAL A 84 -16.41 0.53 6.46
N SER A 85 -17.39 0.12 5.65
CA SER A 85 -18.50 1.01 5.26
C SER A 85 -19.39 1.40 6.43
N GLU A 86 -19.52 0.56 7.46
CA GLU A 86 -20.21 0.90 8.70
C GLU A 86 -19.49 1.98 9.53
N THR A 87 -18.21 2.23 9.24
CA THR A 87 -17.35 3.17 9.99
C THR A 87 -17.12 4.51 9.27
N ALA A 88 -17.60 4.67 8.04
CA ALA A 88 -17.38 5.85 7.24
C ALA A 88 -18.03 7.09 7.88
N GLY A 89 -17.21 8.08 8.24
CA GLY A 89 -17.66 9.30 8.89
C GLY A 89 -18.18 10.36 7.91
N THR A 90 -17.84 10.24 6.63
CA THR A 90 -18.14 11.23 5.59
C THR A 90 -18.92 10.64 4.42
N ARG A 91 -19.75 11.49 3.81
CA ARG A 91 -20.51 11.12 2.61
C ARG A 91 -19.62 10.69 1.45
N ALA A 92 -18.49 11.37 1.24
CA ALA A 92 -17.56 11.04 0.16
C ALA A 92 -16.96 9.64 0.35
N ALA A 93 -16.59 9.28 1.58
CA ALA A 93 -16.09 7.95 1.87
C ALA A 93 -17.18 6.87 1.72
N GLN A 94 -18.41 7.17 2.15
CA GLN A 94 -19.56 6.27 1.94
C GLN A 94 -19.79 6.00 0.45
N GLU A 95 -19.82 7.04 -0.40
CA GLU A 95 -20.04 6.89 -1.84
C GLU A 95 -18.92 6.06 -2.51
N MET A 96 -17.68 6.23 -2.06
CA MET A 96 -16.55 5.41 -2.52
C MET A 96 -16.70 3.93 -2.11
N LEU A 97 -17.08 3.67 -0.85
CA LEU A 97 -17.31 2.34 -0.33
C LEU A 97 -18.48 1.63 -1.03
N ASP A 98 -19.59 2.32 -1.25
CA ASP A 98 -20.73 1.80 -1.99
C ASP A 98 -20.33 1.42 -3.43
N GLY A 99 -19.51 2.25 -4.08
CA GLY A 99 -18.92 1.94 -5.38
C GLY A 99 -18.03 0.69 -5.33
N ARG A 100 -17.18 0.56 -4.30
CA ARG A 100 -16.32 -0.61 -4.12
C ARG A 100 -17.12 -1.89 -3.89
N ILE A 101 -18.16 -1.85 -3.05
CA ILE A 101 -19.04 -2.99 -2.79
C ILE A 101 -19.65 -3.49 -4.09
N ARG A 102 -20.22 -2.60 -4.91
CA ARG A 102 -20.79 -2.98 -6.22
C ARG A 102 -19.77 -3.65 -7.14
N LEU A 103 -18.54 -3.12 -7.19
CA LEU A 103 -17.46 -3.74 -7.98
C LEU A 103 -17.10 -5.14 -7.48
N LEU A 104 -17.12 -5.36 -6.16
CA LEU A 104 -16.86 -6.67 -5.57
C LEU A 104 -18.01 -7.66 -5.83
N GLU A 105 -19.26 -7.22 -5.81
CA GLU A 105 -20.41 -8.04 -6.20
C GLU A 105 -20.28 -8.52 -7.64
N MET A 106 -20.01 -7.59 -8.58
CA MET A 106 -19.77 -7.94 -9.98
C MET A 106 -18.57 -8.87 -10.15
N GLY A 107 -17.48 -8.62 -9.43
CA GLY A 107 -16.28 -9.48 -9.46
C GLY A 107 -16.55 -10.88 -8.90
N PHE A 108 -17.45 -11.02 -7.93
CA PHE A 108 -17.87 -12.30 -7.39
C PHE A 108 -18.68 -13.09 -8.41
N GLU A 109 -19.68 -12.47 -9.04
CA GLU A 109 -20.49 -13.09 -10.09
C GLU A 109 -19.63 -13.57 -11.28
N LEU A 110 -18.70 -12.73 -11.73
CA LEU A 110 -17.75 -13.09 -12.78
C LEU A 110 -16.89 -14.29 -12.37
N GLY A 111 -16.37 -14.28 -11.14
CA GLY A 111 -15.56 -15.37 -10.62
C GLY A 111 -16.31 -16.71 -10.53
N GLU A 112 -17.60 -16.69 -10.16
CA GLU A 112 -18.43 -17.90 -10.17
C GLU A 112 -18.67 -18.42 -11.59
N TRP A 113 -18.89 -17.50 -12.55
CA TRP A 113 -19.03 -17.86 -13.95
C TRP A 113 -17.74 -18.47 -14.51
N GLU A 114 -16.59 -17.85 -14.29
CA GLU A 114 -15.28 -18.39 -14.71
C GLU A 114 -15.03 -19.78 -14.11
N GLU A 115 -15.33 -19.97 -12.82
CA GLU A 115 -15.20 -21.27 -12.15
C GLU A 115 -16.08 -22.34 -12.78
N LYS A 116 -17.33 -21.99 -13.14
CA LYS A 116 -18.27 -22.93 -13.74
C LYS A 116 -17.85 -23.37 -15.15
N TYR A 117 -17.22 -22.50 -15.94
CA TYR A 117 -17.00 -22.76 -17.37
C TYR A 117 -15.53 -23.00 -17.77
N TRP A 118 -14.56 -22.42 -17.08
CA TRP A 118 -13.13 -22.57 -17.41
C TRP A 118 -12.43 -23.57 -16.49
N TYR A 119 -12.71 -23.54 -15.19
CA TYR A 119 -12.04 -24.41 -14.22
C TYR A 119 -12.70 -25.78 -14.05
N SER A 120 -13.90 -25.99 -14.58
CA SER A 120 -14.59 -27.30 -14.60
C SER A 120 -14.09 -28.24 -15.69
N ARG A 121 -13.22 -27.76 -16.59
CA ARG A 121 -12.64 -28.52 -17.73
C ARG A 121 -11.18 -28.91 -17.53
N LEU A 122 -10.57 -28.55 -16.40
CA LEU A 122 -9.23 -28.94 -15.97
C LEU A 122 -9.32 -29.94 -14.81
#